data_AF-A0ABD2MCZ5-F1
#
_entry.id   AF-A0ABD2MCZ5-F1
#
_cell.length_a   1.000
_cell.length_b   1.000
_cell.length_c   1.000
_cell.angle_alpha   90.00
_cell.angle_beta   90.00
_cell.angle_gamma   90.00
#
_symmetry.space_group_name_H-M   'P 1'
#
loop_
_entity.id
_entity.type
_entity.pdbx_description
1 polymer ?
#
loop_
_entity_poly.entity_id
_entity_poly.type
_entity_poly.pdbx_seq_one_letter_code
_entity_poly.pdbx_strand_id
1 'polypeptide(L)'
;MKIVIEKLKPFSTEITSECQRVISNMKNTGDNAKFVSGLDMMTEWCSTFGKTEMGRWAEVLNDCDSVLEAALEEDQNGTFAVDRDESLEAPVLSVLRFTSLLFENTFSRSIYASMERLIKLLDCRKMWVLVQVLRLLMIISKSSRFISQHITQESRSKLYTKLMAILEAWNGRLRTVPINEFCSDAYTVSPTMLSIQIRSDVPGYTVNLDKSITKSISEMSAAFSSITLDDAEKALANFKVRFAYSSKSLNERFYLVMARLIATSVFFYSRCLITEEWRLNSLANDRFIEYCCEILRCEMPPKCLALIDAVKTEALKTLASVVFLEKDKKYVCISIAISVPFNSTIHFPP
;
A
#
# COMPACT_ATOMS: atom_id res chain seq x y z
N MET A 1 6.46 0.76 -19.00
CA MET A 1 6.05 1.13 -20.39
C MET A 1 5.85 2.64 -20.40
N LYS A 2 6.46 3.37 -21.34
CA LYS A 2 6.34 4.83 -21.39
C LYS A 2 5.06 5.27 -22.12
N ILE A 3 4.53 6.41 -21.71
CA ILE A 3 3.40 7.09 -22.35
C ILE A 3 3.88 7.64 -23.69
N VAL A 4 3.20 7.24 -24.77
CA VAL A 4 3.49 7.69 -26.14
C VAL A 4 2.79 9.04 -26.36
N ILE A 5 3.55 10.12 -26.25
CA ILE A 5 3.02 11.51 -26.24
C ILE A 5 2.31 11.82 -27.56
N GLU A 6 2.81 11.29 -28.67
CA GLU A 6 2.28 11.49 -30.03
C GLU A 6 0.88 10.89 -30.21
N LYS A 7 0.49 9.95 -29.34
CA LYS A 7 -0.83 9.30 -29.36
C LYS A 7 -1.84 9.99 -28.43
N LEU A 8 -1.45 11.06 -27.74
CA LEU A 8 -2.37 11.78 -26.87
C LEU A 8 -3.41 12.53 -27.68
N LYS A 9 -4.66 12.44 -27.24
CA LYS A 9 -5.74 13.25 -27.80
C LYS A 9 -5.48 14.73 -27.52
N PRO A 10 -5.93 15.65 -28.41
CA PRO A 10 -5.90 17.07 -28.13
C PRO A 10 -6.51 17.40 -26.78
N PHE A 11 -5.86 18.28 -26.03
CA PHE A 11 -6.36 18.70 -24.73
C PHE A 11 -7.57 19.62 -24.88
N SER A 12 -8.58 19.37 -24.06
CA SER A 12 -9.89 20.02 -24.12
C SER A 12 -10.01 21.25 -23.21
N THR A 13 -9.21 21.33 -22.16
CA THR A 13 -9.27 22.41 -21.17
C THR A 13 -8.01 23.26 -21.19
N GLU A 14 -8.14 24.59 -21.21
CA GLU A 14 -7.02 25.47 -20.95
C GLU A 14 -6.56 25.33 -19.50
N ILE A 15 -5.25 25.48 -19.28
CA ILE A 15 -4.65 25.45 -17.94
C ILE A 15 -4.06 26.80 -17.61
N THR A 16 -4.00 27.11 -16.31
CA THR A 16 -3.44 28.39 -15.86
C THR A 16 -1.95 28.50 -16.17
N SER A 17 -1.47 29.74 -16.31
CA SER A 17 -0.04 30.03 -16.54
C SER A 17 0.84 29.43 -15.44
N GLU A 18 0.35 29.42 -14.20
CA GLU A 18 1.06 28.81 -13.07
C GLU A 18 1.17 27.29 -13.21
N CYS A 19 0.09 26.60 -13.60
CA CYS A 19 0.14 25.17 -13.88
C CYS A 19 1.12 24.85 -15.03
N GLN A 20 1.12 25.66 -16.08
CA GLN A 20 2.08 25.52 -17.19
C GLN A 20 3.52 25.69 -16.73
N ARG A 21 3.78 26.70 -15.90
CA ARG A 21 5.10 26.99 -15.33
C ARG A 21 5.60 25.82 -14.49
N VAL A 22 4.76 25.29 -13.62
CA VAL A 22 5.09 24.16 -12.73
C VAL A 22 5.40 22.91 -13.55
N ILE A 23 4.56 22.57 -14.53
CA ILE A 23 4.84 21.45 -15.45
C ILE A 23 6.18 21.66 -16.16
N SER A 24 6.42 22.85 -16.70
CA SER A 24 7.63 23.16 -17.47
C SER A 24 8.91 23.09 -16.62
N ASN A 25 8.83 23.47 -15.34
CA ASN A 25 9.96 23.40 -14.42
C ASN A 25 10.36 21.95 -14.07
N MET A 26 9.41 21.01 -14.12
CA MET A 26 9.68 19.59 -13.85
C MET A 26 10.04 18.79 -15.09
N LYS A 27 9.71 19.28 -16.28
CA LYS A 27 10.05 18.62 -17.55
C LYS A 27 11.55 18.72 -17.84
N ASN A 28 12.14 17.62 -18.27
CA ASN A 28 13.46 17.59 -18.92
C ASN A 28 14.57 18.28 -18.10
N THR A 29 14.56 18.15 -16.77
CA THR A 29 15.56 18.80 -15.91
C THR A 29 16.98 18.29 -16.18
N GLY A 30 17.13 17.08 -16.76
CA GLY A 30 18.40 16.39 -16.97
C GLY A 30 19.15 16.04 -15.67
N ASP A 31 18.53 16.37 -14.54
CA ASP A 31 19.09 16.34 -13.19
C ASP A 31 18.01 15.75 -12.27
N ASN A 32 18.26 14.53 -11.80
CA ASN A 32 17.35 13.78 -10.94
C ASN A 32 17.11 14.51 -9.62
N ALA A 33 18.09 15.22 -9.06
CA ALA A 33 17.91 15.93 -7.80
C ALA A 33 16.95 17.11 -7.96
N LYS A 34 17.10 17.88 -9.05
CA LYS A 34 16.15 18.96 -9.38
C LYS A 34 14.76 18.43 -9.70
N PHE A 35 14.67 17.30 -10.41
CA PHE A 35 13.41 16.65 -10.69
C PHE A 35 12.67 16.29 -9.41
N VAL A 36 13.32 15.54 -8.51
CA VAL A 36 12.75 15.11 -7.23
C VAL A 36 12.38 16.31 -6.35
N SER A 37 13.24 17.33 -6.28
CA SER A 37 12.91 18.57 -5.57
C SER A 37 11.68 19.25 -6.15
N GLY A 38 11.49 19.24 -7.47
CA GLY A 38 10.29 19.76 -8.13
C GLY A 38 9.02 18.99 -7.76
N LEU A 39 9.12 17.66 -7.66
CA LEU A 39 8.01 16.81 -7.18
C LEU A 39 7.67 17.12 -5.71
N ASP A 40 8.70 17.23 -4.85
CA ASP A 40 8.52 17.49 -3.42
C ASP A 40 7.97 18.89 -3.12
N MET A 41 8.25 19.87 -3.98
CA MET A 41 7.60 21.19 -3.88
C MET A 41 6.09 21.12 -4.11
N MET A 42 5.60 20.08 -4.80
CA MET A 42 4.17 19.87 -5.01
C MET A 42 3.60 18.94 -3.92
N THR A 43 3.60 19.41 -2.68
CA THR A 43 2.95 18.69 -1.56
C THR A 43 1.43 18.76 -1.61
N GLU A 44 0.89 19.83 -2.20
CA GLU A 44 -0.54 20.09 -2.32
C GLU A 44 -0.89 20.57 -3.72
N TRP A 45 -2.13 20.30 -4.15
CA TRP A 45 -2.62 20.78 -5.42
C TRP A 45 -2.98 22.25 -5.30
N CYS A 46 -2.29 23.11 -6.04
CA CYS A 46 -2.60 24.52 -5.99
C CYS A 46 -4.03 24.74 -6.48
N SER A 47 -4.85 25.40 -5.66
CA SER A 47 -6.27 25.62 -5.95
C SER A 47 -6.49 26.37 -7.27
N THR A 48 -5.52 27.19 -7.68
CA THR A 48 -5.54 27.95 -8.94
C THR A 48 -5.32 27.07 -10.18
N PHE A 49 -4.85 25.82 -10.05
CA PHE A 49 -4.68 24.94 -11.20
C PHE A 49 -6.02 24.44 -11.75
N GLY A 50 -7.05 24.36 -10.91
CA GLY A 50 -8.26 23.62 -11.22
C GLY A 50 -7.96 22.15 -11.52
N LYS A 51 -8.92 21.41 -12.07
CA LYS A 51 -8.65 20.05 -12.56
C LYS A 51 -8.04 20.10 -13.96
N THR A 52 -7.00 19.30 -14.19
CA THR A 52 -6.27 19.26 -15.48
C THR A 52 -6.33 17.89 -16.15
N GLU A 53 -6.11 17.78 -17.46
CA GLU A 53 -5.90 16.47 -18.09
C GLU A 53 -4.60 15.81 -17.62
N MET A 54 -4.65 14.51 -17.29
CA MET A 54 -3.44 13.75 -16.93
C MET A 54 -2.41 13.73 -18.07
N GLY A 55 -2.86 13.79 -19.33
CA GLY A 55 -1.98 13.83 -20.50
C GLY A 55 -1.03 15.03 -20.53
N ARG A 56 -1.35 16.14 -19.86
CA ARG A 56 -0.45 17.31 -19.75
C ARG A 56 0.79 17.03 -18.90
N TRP A 57 0.72 15.99 -18.06
CA TRP A 57 1.77 15.53 -17.18
C TRP A 57 2.55 14.35 -17.76
N ALA A 58 2.31 13.95 -19.02
CA ALA A 58 2.85 12.73 -19.60
C ALA A 58 4.39 12.65 -19.59
N GLU A 59 5.09 13.75 -19.89
CA GLU A 59 6.56 13.81 -19.81
C GLU A 59 7.05 13.60 -18.37
N VAL A 60 6.49 14.34 -17.42
CA VAL A 60 6.81 14.21 -15.97
C VAL A 60 6.51 12.78 -15.48
N LEU A 61 5.42 12.18 -15.95
CA LEU A 61 5.07 10.78 -15.63
C LEU A 61 6.04 9.78 -16.27
N ASN A 62 6.61 10.06 -17.44
CA ASN A 62 7.65 9.22 -18.04
C ASN A 62 8.98 9.31 -17.28
N ASP A 63 9.31 10.48 -16.73
CA ASP A 63 10.46 10.66 -15.85
C ASP A 63 10.23 9.95 -14.51
N CYS A 64 9.03 10.05 -13.94
CA CYS A 64 8.58 9.24 -12.80
C CYS A 64 8.72 7.73 -13.07
N ASP A 65 8.27 7.25 -14.24
CA ASP A 65 8.39 5.83 -14.62
C ASP A 65 9.86 5.38 -14.63
N SER A 66 10.77 6.25 -15.07
CA SER A 66 12.21 5.96 -15.13
C SER A 66 12.82 5.83 -13.73
N VAL A 67 12.38 6.67 -12.78
CA VAL A 67 12.76 6.53 -11.35
C VAL A 67 12.26 5.21 -10.77
N LEU A 68 11.00 4.85 -11.04
CA LEU A 68 10.43 3.57 -10.56
C LEU A 68 11.12 2.36 -11.22
N GLU A 69 11.54 2.49 -12.48
CA GLU A 69 12.29 1.45 -13.19
C GLU A 69 13.66 1.21 -12.55
N ALA A 70 14.43 2.27 -12.31
CA ALA A 70 15.73 2.17 -11.64
C ALA A 70 15.61 1.55 -10.25
N ALA A 71 14.57 1.92 -9.49
CA ALA A 71 14.29 1.35 -8.17
C ALA A 71 14.02 -0.17 -8.18
N LEU A 72 13.54 -0.70 -9.31
CA LEU A 72 13.14 -2.09 -9.51
C LEU A 72 14.21 -2.95 -10.20
N GLU A 73 15.41 -2.41 -10.43
CA GLU A 73 16.55 -3.20 -10.91
C GLU A 73 16.93 -4.27 -9.88
N GLU A 74 16.95 -5.52 -10.33
CA GLU A 74 17.24 -6.67 -9.48
C GLU A 74 18.73 -7.02 -9.53
N ASP A 75 19.28 -7.40 -8.37
CA ASP A 75 20.55 -8.12 -8.33
C ASP A 75 20.38 -9.60 -8.67
N GLN A 76 21.49 -10.34 -8.65
CA GLN A 76 21.50 -11.80 -8.87
C GLN A 76 20.65 -12.61 -7.86
N ASN A 77 20.25 -12.01 -6.73
CA ASN A 77 19.43 -12.63 -5.70
C ASN A 77 17.96 -12.17 -5.77
N GLY A 78 17.56 -11.43 -6.81
CA GLY A 78 16.21 -10.87 -6.94
C GLY A 78 15.93 -9.74 -5.96
N THR A 79 16.97 -9.06 -5.45
CA THR A 79 16.83 -7.91 -4.56
C THR A 79 16.73 -6.62 -5.37
N PHE A 80 15.67 -5.83 -5.15
CA PHE A 80 15.50 -4.54 -5.81
C PHE A 80 16.56 -3.52 -5.38
N ALA A 81 16.91 -2.60 -6.28
CA ALA A 81 17.85 -1.52 -6.00
C ALA A 81 17.39 -0.65 -4.83
N VAL A 82 16.08 -0.34 -4.72
CA VAL A 82 15.52 0.45 -3.59
C VAL A 82 15.72 -0.21 -2.22
N ASP A 83 15.92 -1.53 -2.18
CA ASP A 83 16.19 -2.28 -0.95
C ASP A 83 17.69 -2.32 -0.60
N ARG A 84 18.57 -1.93 -1.53
CA ARG A 84 20.04 -1.96 -1.38
C ARG A 84 20.65 -0.56 -1.30
N ASP A 85 20.04 0.41 -1.96
CA ASP A 85 20.51 1.79 -2.06
C ASP A 85 19.49 2.74 -1.41
N GLU A 86 19.88 3.33 -0.28
CA GLU A 86 19.05 4.29 0.45
C GLU A 86 18.83 5.59 -0.34
N SER A 87 19.73 5.94 -1.26
CA SER A 87 19.60 7.17 -2.06
C SER A 87 18.42 7.13 -3.03
N LEU A 88 17.93 5.93 -3.39
CA LEU A 88 16.77 5.74 -4.26
C LEU A 88 15.44 5.87 -3.53
N GLU A 89 15.43 5.82 -2.19
CA GLU A 89 14.20 5.82 -1.41
C GLU A 89 13.45 7.15 -1.52
N ALA A 90 14.11 8.27 -1.24
CA ALA A 90 13.47 9.59 -1.31
C ALA A 90 12.87 9.87 -2.70
N PRO A 91 13.59 9.68 -3.83
CA PRO A 91 13.03 9.81 -5.17
C PRO A 91 11.77 8.96 -5.42
N VAL A 92 11.78 7.69 -5.01
CA VAL A 92 10.62 6.79 -5.17
C VAL A 92 9.43 7.30 -4.36
N LEU A 93 9.65 7.74 -3.13
CA LEU A 93 8.59 8.29 -2.29
C LEU A 93 8.00 9.57 -2.88
N SER A 94 8.82 10.47 -3.42
CA SER A 94 8.37 11.69 -4.10
C SER A 94 7.50 11.37 -5.31
N VAL A 95 7.92 10.40 -6.14
CA VAL A 95 7.14 9.93 -7.29
C VAL A 95 5.79 9.36 -6.86
N LEU A 96 5.75 8.51 -5.82
CA LEU A 96 4.50 7.89 -5.35
C LEU A 96 3.52 8.95 -4.79
N ARG A 97 4.01 9.94 -4.04
CA ARG A 97 3.21 11.04 -3.49
C ARG A 97 2.68 11.94 -4.59
N PHE A 98 3.55 12.39 -5.49
CA PHE A 98 3.18 13.23 -6.63
C PHE A 98 2.14 12.53 -7.52
N THR A 99 2.34 11.25 -7.82
CA THR A 99 1.38 10.48 -8.64
C THR A 99 0.03 10.37 -7.93
N SER A 100 0.01 10.24 -6.60
CA SER A 100 -1.24 10.23 -5.82
C SER A 100 -1.99 11.56 -5.99
N LEU A 101 -1.27 12.67 -5.86
CA LEU A 101 -1.82 14.01 -6.05
C LEU A 101 -2.40 14.21 -7.46
N LEU A 102 -1.71 13.71 -8.49
CA LEU A 102 -2.22 13.71 -9.86
C LEU A 102 -3.50 12.89 -10.01
N PHE A 103 -3.57 11.69 -9.43
CA PHE A 103 -4.79 10.89 -9.51
C PHE A 103 -5.99 11.58 -8.83
N GLU A 104 -5.79 12.33 -7.75
CA GLU A 104 -6.87 13.08 -7.11
C GLU A 104 -7.35 14.25 -7.98
N ASN A 105 -6.44 14.97 -8.63
CA ASN A 105 -6.73 16.28 -9.21
C ASN A 105 -6.81 16.32 -10.75
N THR A 106 -6.50 15.22 -11.43
CA THR A 106 -6.59 15.14 -12.90
C THR A 106 -7.78 14.33 -13.40
N PHE A 107 -8.08 14.41 -14.70
CA PHE A 107 -9.00 13.50 -15.40
C PHE A 107 -8.31 12.89 -16.63
N SER A 108 -9.00 12.02 -17.39
CA SER A 108 -8.43 11.28 -18.54
C SER A 108 -7.23 10.40 -18.15
N ARG A 109 -7.38 9.68 -17.04
CA ARG A 109 -6.29 8.93 -16.37
C ARG A 109 -5.89 7.63 -17.06
N SER A 110 -6.60 7.22 -18.12
CA SER A 110 -6.32 5.99 -18.88
C SER A 110 -4.92 5.93 -19.50
N ILE A 111 -4.25 7.08 -19.59
CA ILE A 111 -2.90 7.21 -20.15
C ILE A 111 -1.78 6.82 -19.17
N TYR A 112 -2.08 6.66 -17.88
CA TYR A 112 -1.09 6.23 -16.90
C TYR A 112 -0.59 4.80 -17.20
N ALA A 113 0.73 4.63 -17.33
CA ALA A 113 1.35 3.40 -17.85
C ALA A 113 2.29 2.66 -16.88
N SER A 114 2.43 3.15 -15.64
CA SER A 114 3.39 2.60 -14.64
C SER A 114 2.77 1.60 -13.65
N MET A 115 1.55 1.10 -13.91
CA MET A 115 0.86 0.19 -12.98
C MET A 115 1.65 -1.11 -12.71
N GLU A 116 2.28 -1.70 -13.72
CA GLU A 116 3.06 -2.94 -13.54
C GLU A 116 4.24 -2.73 -12.58
N ARG A 117 4.86 -1.54 -12.62
CA ARG A 117 5.93 -1.18 -11.68
C ARG A 117 5.40 -1.01 -10.26
N LEU A 118 4.22 -0.40 -10.10
CA LEU A 118 3.57 -0.34 -8.78
C LEU A 118 3.29 -1.73 -8.22
N ILE A 119 2.78 -2.65 -9.05
CA ILE A 119 2.52 -4.04 -8.64
C ILE A 119 3.83 -4.75 -8.26
N LYS A 120 4.92 -4.52 -9.00
CA LYS A 120 6.23 -5.10 -8.68
C LYS A 120 6.81 -4.50 -7.38
N LEU A 121 6.67 -3.19 -7.16
CA LEU A 121 7.12 -2.52 -5.94
C LEU A 121 6.41 -3.00 -4.67
N LEU A 122 5.25 -3.66 -4.76
CA LEU A 122 4.64 -4.32 -3.60
C LEU A 122 5.53 -5.44 -3.02
N ASP A 123 6.52 -5.93 -3.77
CA ASP A 123 7.50 -6.93 -3.30
C ASP A 123 8.76 -6.31 -2.67
N CYS A 124 8.88 -4.97 -2.61
CA CYS A 124 10.02 -4.33 -1.94
C CYS A 124 10.11 -4.71 -0.46
N ARG A 125 11.30 -4.68 0.13
CA ARG A 125 11.49 -5.15 1.51
C ARG A 125 11.19 -4.06 2.54
N LYS A 126 11.32 -2.79 2.17
CA LYS A 126 11.06 -1.64 3.03
C LYS A 126 9.55 -1.39 3.21
N MET A 127 9.02 -1.52 4.44
CA MET A 127 7.58 -1.38 4.68
C MET A 127 7.06 0.03 4.41
N TRP A 128 7.85 1.06 4.68
CA TRP A 128 7.44 2.43 4.40
C TRP A 128 7.20 2.67 2.90
N VAL A 129 8.07 2.14 2.03
CA VAL A 129 7.88 2.19 0.57
C VAL A 129 6.61 1.44 0.18
N LEU A 130 6.42 0.22 0.70
CA LEU A 130 5.18 -0.55 0.49
C LEU A 130 3.93 0.25 0.87
N VAL A 131 3.93 0.91 2.04
CA VAL A 131 2.81 1.72 2.51
C VAL A 131 2.52 2.87 1.55
N GLN A 132 3.52 3.53 0.98
CA GLN A 132 3.28 4.58 -0.02
C GLN A 132 2.73 4.03 -1.34
N VAL A 133 3.19 2.86 -1.79
CA VAL A 133 2.61 2.18 -2.96
C VAL A 133 1.14 1.86 -2.72
N LEU A 134 0.81 1.32 -1.55
CA LEU A 134 -0.57 1.02 -1.16
C LEU A 134 -1.44 2.28 -1.08
N ARG A 135 -0.90 3.41 -0.56
CA ARG A 135 -1.61 4.69 -0.54
C ARG A 135 -1.94 5.17 -1.95
N LEU A 136 -0.99 5.12 -2.86
CA LEU A 136 -1.23 5.45 -4.27
C LEU A 136 -2.30 4.52 -4.86
N LEU A 137 -2.22 3.21 -4.64
CA LEU A 137 -3.24 2.27 -5.08
C LEU A 137 -4.63 2.61 -4.53
N MET A 138 -4.74 2.93 -3.24
CA MET A 138 -5.99 3.34 -2.62
C MET A 138 -6.57 4.61 -3.27
N ILE A 139 -5.73 5.60 -3.57
CA ILE A 139 -6.14 6.81 -4.28
C ILE A 139 -6.61 6.49 -5.70
N ILE A 140 -5.88 5.65 -6.44
CA ILE A 140 -6.28 5.20 -7.79
C ILE A 140 -7.66 4.54 -7.73
N SER A 141 -7.88 3.65 -6.76
CA SER A 141 -9.13 2.93 -6.53
C SER A 141 -10.31 3.82 -6.16
N LYS A 142 -10.08 4.80 -5.28
CA LYS A 142 -11.12 5.71 -4.80
C LYS A 142 -11.48 6.77 -5.84
N SER A 143 -10.49 7.31 -6.54
CA SER A 143 -10.66 8.45 -7.45
C SER A 143 -11.18 8.05 -8.84
N SER A 144 -11.15 6.76 -9.18
CA SER A 144 -11.44 6.31 -10.54
C SER A 144 -11.77 4.82 -10.62
N ARG A 145 -12.33 4.42 -11.77
CA ARG A 145 -12.49 2.99 -12.14
C ARG A 145 -11.26 2.43 -12.84
N PHE A 146 -10.09 3.06 -12.69
CA PHE A 146 -8.87 2.75 -13.47
C PHE A 146 -8.46 1.28 -13.38
N ILE A 147 -8.47 0.69 -12.17
CA ILE A 147 -8.13 -0.74 -11.98
C ILE A 147 -9.09 -1.65 -12.74
N SER A 148 -10.39 -1.35 -12.76
CA SER A 148 -11.38 -2.15 -13.50
C SER A 148 -11.36 -1.95 -15.01
N GLN A 149 -11.00 -0.76 -15.50
CA GLN A 149 -11.18 -0.40 -16.92
C GLN A 149 -9.89 -0.39 -17.74
N HIS A 150 -8.74 -0.17 -17.10
CA HIS A 150 -7.48 0.10 -17.81
C HIS A 150 -6.36 -0.87 -17.42
N ILE A 151 -6.57 -1.72 -16.42
CA ILE A 151 -5.61 -2.75 -16.02
C ILE A 151 -6.03 -4.11 -16.58
N THR A 152 -5.06 -4.83 -17.14
CA THR A 152 -5.25 -6.16 -17.71
C THR A 152 -5.68 -7.17 -16.65
N GLN A 153 -6.35 -8.24 -17.06
CA GLN A 153 -6.78 -9.29 -16.12
C GLN A 153 -5.60 -9.95 -15.40
N GLU A 154 -4.48 -10.16 -16.10
CA GLU A 154 -3.26 -10.71 -15.52
C GLU A 154 -2.70 -9.79 -14.41
N SER A 155 -2.58 -8.49 -14.69
CA SER A 155 -2.11 -7.52 -13.71
C SER A 155 -3.05 -7.38 -12.52
N ARG A 156 -4.38 -7.45 -12.75
CA ARG A 156 -5.36 -7.49 -11.66
C ARG A 156 -5.19 -8.72 -10.78
N SER A 157 -4.93 -9.89 -11.38
CA SER A 157 -4.68 -11.14 -10.64
C SER A 157 -3.41 -11.01 -9.78
N LYS A 158 -2.30 -10.51 -10.35
CA LYS A 158 -1.06 -10.26 -9.60
C LYS A 158 -1.27 -9.29 -8.44
N LEU A 159 -2.01 -8.19 -8.68
CA LEU A 159 -2.34 -7.21 -7.65
C LEU A 159 -3.18 -7.85 -6.53
N TYR A 160 -4.23 -8.59 -6.89
CA TYR A 160 -5.08 -9.32 -5.94
C TYR A 160 -4.24 -10.24 -5.05
N THR A 161 -3.39 -11.06 -5.66
CA THR A 161 -2.54 -12.03 -4.97
C THR A 161 -1.64 -11.35 -3.92
N LYS A 162 -0.98 -10.24 -4.31
CA LYS A 162 -0.09 -9.51 -3.40
C LYS A 162 -0.84 -8.82 -2.27
N LEU A 163 -2.01 -8.24 -2.54
CA LEU A 163 -2.84 -7.63 -1.50
C LEU A 163 -3.40 -8.69 -0.53
N MET A 164 -3.82 -9.86 -1.03
CA MET A 164 -4.27 -10.96 -0.18
C MET A 164 -3.13 -11.49 0.70
N ALA A 165 -1.92 -11.64 0.17
CA ALA A 165 -0.76 -12.03 0.96
C ALA A 165 -0.52 -11.09 2.15
N ILE A 166 -0.71 -9.77 1.97
CA ILE A 166 -0.63 -8.78 3.05
C ILE A 166 -1.68 -9.07 4.13
N LEU A 167 -2.93 -9.30 3.74
CA LEU A 167 -4.02 -9.53 4.70
C LEU A 167 -3.93 -10.90 5.39
N GLU A 168 -3.51 -11.94 4.68
CA GLU A 168 -3.43 -13.31 5.18
C GLU A 168 -2.25 -13.52 6.15
N ALA A 169 -1.19 -12.70 6.08
CA ALA A 169 -0.14 -12.75 7.10
C ALA A 169 -0.60 -12.28 8.49
N TRP A 170 -1.69 -11.52 8.58
CA TRP A 170 -2.31 -11.14 9.85
C TRP A 170 -3.24 -12.21 10.44
N ASN A 171 -3.23 -13.45 9.93
CA ASN A 171 -4.14 -14.51 10.35
C ASN A 171 -3.87 -15.02 11.79
N GLY A 172 -4.81 -15.81 12.33
CA GLY A 172 -4.74 -16.40 13.67
C GLY A 172 -4.83 -15.34 14.76
N ARG A 173 -3.97 -15.46 15.78
CA ARG A 173 -3.95 -14.54 16.93
C ARG A 173 -3.68 -13.09 16.54
N LEU A 174 -2.91 -12.86 15.47
CA LEU A 174 -2.54 -11.52 15.00
C LEU A 174 -3.73 -10.70 14.52
N ARG A 175 -4.85 -11.34 14.14
CA ARG A 175 -6.05 -10.62 13.68
C ARG A 175 -6.59 -9.68 14.76
N THR A 176 -6.43 -10.07 16.01
CA THR A 176 -7.07 -9.47 17.19
C THR A 176 -6.08 -8.90 18.20
N VAL A 177 -4.77 -8.90 17.92
CA VAL A 177 -3.80 -8.29 18.83
C VAL A 177 -4.05 -6.78 18.87
N PRO A 178 -4.30 -6.19 20.05
CA PRO A 178 -4.45 -4.75 20.20
C PRO A 178 -3.21 -4.00 19.69
N ILE A 179 -3.42 -2.86 19.03
CA ILE A 179 -2.32 -2.06 18.47
C ILE A 179 -1.34 -1.58 19.56
N ASN A 180 -1.82 -1.27 20.76
CA ASN A 180 -0.97 -0.83 21.87
C ASN A 180 -0.05 -1.94 22.37
N GLU A 181 -0.48 -3.20 22.28
CA GLU A 181 0.35 -4.37 22.58
C GLU A 181 1.35 -4.59 21.43
N PHE A 182 0.86 -4.68 20.19
CA PHE A 182 1.69 -4.95 19.01
C PHE A 182 2.76 -3.87 18.79
N CYS A 183 2.41 -2.60 18.98
CA CYS A 183 3.30 -1.45 18.84
C CYS A 183 3.88 -0.96 20.19
N SER A 184 4.11 -1.87 21.15
CA SER A 184 4.81 -1.55 22.41
C SER A 184 6.30 -1.87 22.35
N ASP A 185 7.14 -1.13 23.08
CA ASP A 185 8.58 -1.49 23.18
C ASP A 185 8.81 -2.88 23.76
N ALA A 186 7.89 -3.36 24.60
CA ALA A 186 7.96 -4.68 25.23
C ALA A 186 7.52 -5.83 24.30
N TYR A 187 7.01 -5.53 23.10
CA TYR A 187 6.52 -6.57 22.20
C TYR A 187 7.65 -7.47 21.71
N THR A 188 7.48 -8.77 21.94
CA THR A 188 8.39 -9.82 21.49
C THR A 188 7.79 -10.57 20.31
N VAL A 189 8.59 -10.80 19.27
CA VAL A 189 8.18 -11.61 18.12
C VAL A 189 7.90 -13.04 18.57
N SER A 190 6.67 -13.51 18.38
CA SER A 190 6.27 -14.86 18.81
C SER A 190 6.90 -15.95 17.92
N PRO A 191 7.19 -17.15 18.46
CA PRO A 191 7.69 -18.26 17.64
C PRO A 191 6.75 -18.62 16.47
N THR A 192 5.43 -18.46 16.65
CA THR A 192 4.44 -18.69 15.60
C THR A 192 4.57 -17.69 14.45
N MET A 193 5.01 -16.46 14.71
CA MET A 193 5.27 -15.45 13.67
C MET A 193 6.52 -15.77 12.86
N LEU A 194 7.52 -16.40 13.49
CA LEU A 194 8.74 -16.83 12.83
C LEU A 194 8.53 -18.11 12.01
N SER A 195 7.57 -18.94 12.38
CA SER A 195 7.25 -20.18 11.68
C SER A 195 6.34 -19.95 10.48
N ILE A 196 6.89 -20.10 9.29
CA ILE A 196 6.18 -20.03 8.01
C ILE A 196 5.75 -21.44 7.62
N GLN A 197 4.47 -21.72 7.86
CA GLN A 197 3.78 -22.86 7.28
C GLN A 197 2.72 -22.35 6.31
N ILE A 198 2.75 -22.85 5.07
CA ILE A 198 1.81 -22.44 4.00
C ILE A 198 0.69 -23.48 3.88
N ARG A 199 1.07 -24.77 3.78
CA ARG A 199 0.15 -25.91 3.84
C ARG A 199 0.68 -26.99 4.77
N SER A 200 -0.16 -27.96 5.12
CA SER A 200 0.22 -29.08 6.00
C SER A 200 1.23 -30.04 5.37
N ASP A 201 1.22 -30.17 4.04
CA ASP A 201 2.11 -31.01 3.24
C ASP A 201 3.43 -30.32 2.86
N VAL A 202 3.55 -29.01 3.13
CA VAL A 202 4.76 -28.23 2.84
C VAL A 202 5.63 -28.18 4.10
N PRO A 203 6.94 -28.48 4.01
CA PRO A 203 7.87 -28.30 5.12
C PRO A 203 7.75 -26.88 5.69
N GLY A 204 7.71 -26.74 7.01
CA GLY A 204 7.76 -25.41 7.63
C GLY A 204 9.14 -24.77 7.46
N TYR A 205 9.19 -23.45 7.26
CA TYR A 205 10.42 -22.67 7.36
C TYR A 205 10.37 -21.75 8.57
N THR A 206 11.37 -21.82 9.46
CA THR A 206 11.46 -20.89 10.59
C THR A 206 12.44 -19.78 10.24
N VAL A 207 11.96 -18.54 10.26
CA VAL A 207 12.77 -17.34 10.01
C VAL A 207 13.79 -17.17 11.12
N ASN A 208 15.08 -17.30 10.76
CA ASN A 208 16.17 -16.90 11.64
C ASN A 208 16.42 -15.40 11.46
N LEU A 209 16.03 -14.65 12.47
CA LEU A 209 16.11 -13.20 12.53
C LEU A 209 17.55 -12.65 12.63
N ASP A 210 18.54 -13.46 12.98
CA ASP A 210 19.95 -13.03 13.05
C ASP A 210 20.62 -12.96 11.66
N LYS A 211 19.96 -13.50 10.64
CA LYS A 211 20.43 -13.44 9.25
C LYS A 211 19.88 -12.18 8.55
N SER A 212 20.41 -11.89 7.36
CA SER A 212 19.81 -10.91 6.47
C SER A 212 18.52 -11.45 5.85
N ILE A 213 17.54 -10.57 5.57
CA ILE A 213 16.31 -10.94 4.87
C ILE A 213 16.56 -11.64 3.52
N THR A 214 17.57 -11.21 2.73
CA THR A 214 17.95 -11.85 1.46
C THR A 214 18.24 -13.34 1.66
N LYS A 215 19.09 -13.64 2.65
CA LYS A 215 19.49 -15.00 2.99
C LYS A 215 18.31 -15.84 3.48
N SER A 216 17.42 -15.26 4.28
CA SER A 216 16.20 -15.97 4.70
C SER A 216 15.27 -16.29 3.53
N ILE A 217 15.10 -15.37 2.57
CA ILE A 217 14.32 -15.63 1.37
C ILE A 217 14.95 -16.77 0.55
N SER A 218 16.27 -16.74 0.32
CA SER A 218 16.94 -17.82 -0.42
C SER A 218 16.86 -19.18 0.28
N GLU A 219 17.02 -19.21 1.61
CA GLU A 219 16.91 -20.44 2.40
C GLU A 219 15.47 -20.98 2.40
N MET A 220 14.47 -20.09 2.49
CA MET A 220 13.07 -20.43 2.39
C MET A 220 12.74 -21.00 1.00
N SER A 221 13.19 -20.35 -0.07
CA SER A 221 13.00 -20.85 -1.44
C SER A 221 13.67 -22.21 -1.65
N ALA A 222 14.86 -22.44 -1.08
CA ALA A 222 15.52 -23.74 -1.11
C ALA A 222 14.75 -24.80 -0.31
N ALA A 223 14.22 -24.46 0.86
CA ALA A 223 13.42 -25.36 1.69
C ALA A 223 12.11 -25.80 0.98
N PHE A 224 11.55 -24.93 0.14
CA PHE A 224 10.34 -25.23 -0.62
C PHE A 224 10.62 -25.77 -2.02
N SER A 225 11.90 -25.96 -2.42
CA SER A 225 12.27 -26.34 -3.80
C SER A 225 11.71 -27.69 -4.27
N SER A 226 11.41 -28.60 -3.35
CA SER A 226 10.82 -29.91 -3.64
C SER A 226 9.31 -29.84 -3.92
N ILE A 227 8.66 -28.69 -3.72
CA ILE A 227 7.22 -28.51 -3.88
C ILE A 227 6.95 -27.32 -4.79
N THR A 228 6.05 -27.52 -5.75
CA THR A 228 5.55 -26.43 -6.59
C THR A 228 4.57 -25.58 -5.79
N LEU A 229 5.00 -24.38 -5.41
CA LEU A 229 4.12 -23.35 -4.87
C LEU A 229 3.47 -22.53 -5.98
N ASP A 230 2.18 -22.23 -5.85
CA ASP A 230 1.52 -21.27 -6.72
C ASP A 230 1.94 -19.82 -6.40
N ASP A 231 1.49 -18.86 -7.22
CA ASP A 231 1.87 -17.46 -7.06
C ASP A 231 1.34 -16.83 -5.76
N ALA A 232 0.20 -17.30 -5.24
CA ALA A 232 -0.38 -16.82 -3.99
C ALA A 232 0.38 -17.34 -2.77
N GLU A 233 0.74 -18.62 -2.80
CA GLU A 233 1.58 -19.26 -1.79
C GLU A 233 2.96 -18.61 -1.72
N LYS A 234 3.58 -18.32 -2.88
CA LYS A 234 4.86 -17.58 -2.95
C LYS A 234 4.73 -16.17 -2.41
N ALA A 235 3.69 -15.44 -2.79
CA ALA A 235 3.46 -14.08 -2.31
C ALA A 235 3.27 -14.05 -0.78
N LEU A 236 2.49 -14.99 -0.24
CA LEU A 236 2.27 -15.13 1.21
C LEU A 236 3.56 -15.50 1.95
N ALA A 237 4.33 -16.46 1.44
CA ALA A 237 5.60 -16.86 2.04
C ALA A 237 6.60 -15.70 2.10
N ASN A 238 6.80 -15.00 0.98
CA ASN A 238 7.67 -13.82 0.93
C ASN A 238 7.19 -12.71 1.86
N PHE A 239 5.88 -12.44 1.90
CA PHE A 239 5.35 -11.43 2.81
C PHE A 239 5.50 -11.82 4.27
N LYS A 240 5.34 -13.10 4.65
CA LYS A 240 5.56 -13.57 6.02
C LYS A 240 7.03 -13.40 6.45
N VAL A 241 7.99 -13.61 5.56
CA VAL A 241 9.40 -13.27 5.84
C VAL A 241 9.55 -11.76 6.10
N ARG A 242 9.03 -10.91 5.20
CA ARG A 242 9.04 -9.44 5.38
C ARG A 242 8.39 -9.03 6.71
N PHE A 243 7.25 -9.63 7.04
CA PHE A 243 6.52 -9.40 8.29
C PHE A 243 7.38 -9.72 9.52
N ALA A 244 8.02 -10.89 9.54
CA ALA A 244 8.86 -11.32 10.65
C ALA A 244 10.02 -10.34 10.92
N TYR A 245 10.70 -9.91 9.86
CA TYR A 245 11.77 -8.91 9.96
C TYR A 245 11.26 -7.54 10.42
N SER A 246 10.15 -7.09 9.84
CA SER A 246 9.50 -5.80 10.19
C SER A 246 9.02 -5.77 11.64
N SER A 247 8.66 -6.91 12.21
CA SER A 247 8.14 -7.00 13.58
C SER A 247 9.18 -6.71 14.67
N LYS A 248 10.47 -6.67 14.31
CA LYS A 248 11.56 -6.29 15.24
C LYS A 248 11.55 -4.82 15.60
N SER A 249 11.19 -3.96 14.65
CA SER A 249 11.31 -2.51 14.80
C SER A 249 9.97 -1.91 15.16
N LEU A 250 9.97 -1.02 16.14
CA LEU A 250 8.77 -0.30 16.56
C LEU A 250 8.11 0.41 15.37
N ASN A 251 8.88 1.15 14.58
CA ASN A 251 8.36 1.93 13.45
C ASN A 251 7.77 1.02 12.35
N GLU A 252 8.47 -0.05 12.03
CA GLU A 252 8.06 -1.01 11.00
C GLU A 252 6.77 -1.74 11.38
N ARG A 253 6.51 -1.97 12.68
CA ARG A 253 5.22 -2.50 13.15
C ARG A 253 4.06 -1.56 12.88
N PHE A 254 4.24 -0.24 13.04
CA PHE A 254 3.21 0.72 12.62
C PHE A 254 2.94 0.62 11.11
N TYR A 255 3.99 0.45 10.30
CA TYR A 255 3.82 0.28 8.85
C TYR A 255 3.14 -1.03 8.46
N LEU A 256 3.36 -2.11 9.20
CA LEU A 256 2.58 -3.34 9.02
C LEU A 256 1.09 -3.09 9.24
N VAL A 257 0.73 -2.35 10.31
CA VAL A 257 -0.67 -2.02 10.60
C VAL A 257 -1.25 -1.14 9.48
N MET A 258 -0.53 -0.10 9.05
CA MET A 258 -0.95 0.74 7.91
C MET A 258 -1.16 -0.09 6.65
N ALA A 259 -0.24 -1.01 6.33
CA ALA A 259 -0.33 -1.85 5.15
C ALA A 259 -1.61 -2.70 5.15
N ARG A 260 -1.97 -3.29 6.31
CA ARG A 260 -3.24 -4.02 6.48
C ARG A 260 -4.45 -3.14 6.21
N LEU A 261 -4.50 -1.97 6.83
CA LEU A 261 -5.62 -1.02 6.72
C LEU A 261 -5.81 -0.53 5.27
N ILE A 262 -4.71 -0.11 4.64
CA ILE A 262 -4.75 0.42 3.28
C ILE A 262 -5.06 -0.68 2.27
N ALA A 263 -4.48 -1.88 2.38
CA ALA A 263 -4.77 -3.00 1.49
C ALA A 263 -6.26 -3.40 1.54
N THR A 264 -6.85 -3.41 2.74
CA THR A 264 -8.30 -3.62 2.90
C THR A 264 -9.11 -2.52 2.21
N SER A 265 -8.72 -1.25 2.37
CA SER A 265 -9.36 -0.12 1.68
C SER A 265 -9.29 -0.23 0.16
N VAL A 266 -8.16 -0.67 -0.38
CA VAL A 266 -7.99 -0.91 -1.83
C VAL A 266 -9.01 -1.93 -2.32
N PHE A 267 -9.26 -3.02 -1.58
CA PHE A 267 -10.28 -4.01 -1.95
C PHE A 267 -11.69 -3.43 -1.91
N PHE A 268 -12.05 -2.66 -0.88
CA PHE A 268 -13.40 -2.11 -0.75
C PHE A 268 -13.72 -1.07 -1.83
N TYR A 269 -12.75 -0.24 -2.21
CA TYR A 269 -12.91 0.66 -3.36
C TYR A 269 -12.83 -0.07 -4.70
N SER A 270 -11.98 -1.10 -4.82
CA SER A 270 -11.75 -1.87 -6.06
C SER A 270 -12.56 -3.16 -6.09
N ARG A 271 -13.88 -3.04 -6.22
CA ARG A 271 -14.79 -4.20 -6.31
C ARG A 271 -14.49 -5.19 -7.44
N CYS A 272 -13.65 -4.84 -8.42
CA CYS A 272 -13.22 -5.77 -9.47
C CYS A 272 -12.14 -6.76 -9.02
N LEU A 273 -11.52 -6.56 -7.85
CA LEU A 273 -10.47 -7.43 -7.33
C LEU A 273 -11.06 -8.61 -6.54
N ILE A 274 -12.19 -8.42 -5.86
CA ILE A 274 -12.91 -9.49 -5.16
C ILE A 274 -14.30 -9.59 -5.75
N THR A 275 -14.54 -10.63 -6.53
CA THR A 275 -15.85 -10.93 -7.13
C THR A 275 -16.79 -11.62 -6.14
N GLU A 276 -16.24 -12.24 -5.09
CA GLU A 276 -16.98 -12.97 -4.07
C GLU A 276 -17.40 -12.06 -2.91
N GLU A 277 -18.69 -11.75 -2.83
CA GLU A 277 -19.25 -10.84 -1.82
C GLU A 277 -19.01 -11.32 -0.38
N TRP A 278 -19.08 -12.64 -0.14
CA TRP A 278 -18.81 -13.22 1.19
C TRP A 278 -17.38 -12.94 1.67
N ARG A 279 -16.40 -12.88 0.75
CA ARG A 279 -15.00 -12.62 1.08
C ARG A 279 -14.78 -11.15 1.42
N LEU A 280 -15.47 -10.24 0.73
CA LEU A 280 -15.51 -8.82 1.10
C LEU A 280 -16.15 -8.61 2.48
N ASN A 281 -17.27 -9.27 2.74
CA ASN A 281 -17.97 -9.19 4.03
C ASN A 281 -17.12 -9.77 5.17
N SER A 282 -16.39 -10.85 4.90
CA SER A 282 -15.43 -11.44 5.84
C SER A 282 -14.27 -10.50 6.16
N LEU A 283 -13.77 -9.73 5.19
CA LEU A 283 -12.77 -8.68 5.45
C LEU A 283 -13.35 -7.51 6.26
N ALA A 284 -14.61 -7.15 5.99
CA ALA A 284 -15.32 -6.06 6.68
C ALA A 284 -16.10 -6.53 7.92
N ASN A 285 -15.71 -7.65 8.55
CA ASN A 285 -16.45 -8.18 9.70
C ASN A 285 -16.43 -7.23 10.91
N ASP A 286 -17.36 -7.43 11.85
CA ASP A 286 -17.53 -6.55 13.01
C ASP A 286 -16.26 -6.44 13.86
N ARG A 287 -15.51 -7.53 14.03
CA ARG A 287 -14.24 -7.52 14.77
C ARG A 287 -13.18 -6.63 14.11
N PHE A 288 -13.14 -6.57 12.79
CA PHE A 288 -12.22 -5.68 12.08
C PHE A 288 -12.64 -4.21 12.22
N ILE A 289 -13.95 -3.93 12.25
CA ILE A 289 -14.48 -2.59 12.46
C ILE A 289 -14.18 -2.12 13.90
N GLU A 290 -14.41 -2.99 14.90
CA GLU A 290 -14.01 -2.75 16.30
C GLU A 290 -12.52 -2.41 16.38
N TYR A 291 -11.67 -3.24 15.78
CA TYR A 291 -10.22 -3.01 15.74
C TYR A 291 -9.84 -1.64 15.16
N CYS A 292 -10.48 -1.21 14.07
CA CYS A 292 -10.26 0.12 13.50
C CYS A 292 -10.70 1.23 14.47
N CYS A 293 -11.80 1.05 15.19
CA CYS A 293 -12.28 2.03 16.18
C CYS A 293 -11.37 2.08 17.42
N GLU A 294 -10.83 0.94 17.86
CA GLU A 294 -9.83 0.86 18.94
C GLU A 294 -8.56 1.62 18.57
N ILE A 295 -8.09 1.51 17.32
CA ILE A 295 -6.95 2.30 16.83
C ILE A 295 -7.18 3.81 17.01
N LEU A 296 -8.37 4.31 16.66
CA LEU A 296 -8.69 5.75 16.79
C LEU A 296 -8.57 6.24 18.23
N ARG A 297 -8.86 5.38 19.19
CA ARG A 297 -8.79 5.65 20.63
C ARG A 297 -7.44 5.37 21.25
N CYS A 298 -6.55 4.69 20.54
CA CYS A 298 -5.27 4.29 21.09
C CYS A 298 -4.43 5.52 21.47
N GLU A 299 -3.99 5.54 22.72
CA GLU A 299 -3.03 6.51 23.24
C GLU A 299 -1.65 5.86 23.27
N MET A 300 -0.63 6.58 22.80
CA MET A 300 0.74 6.09 22.69
C MET A 300 1.72 7.09 23.30
N PRO A 301 2.92 6.63 23.71
CA PRO A 301 3.96 7.52 24.22
C PRO A 301 4.32 8.61 23.20
N PRO A 302 4.78 9.80 23.64
CA PRO A 302 5.07 10.94 22.77
C PRO A 302 5.99 10.62 21.58
N LYS A 303 6.98 9.73 21.76
CA LYS A 303 7.89 9.29 20.69
C LYS A 303 7.19 8.61 19.50
N CYS A 304 5.98 8.10 19.69
CA CYS A 304 5.20 7.41 18.67
C CYS A 304 4.13 8.30 18.04
N LEU A 305 3.97 9.56 18.48
CA LEU A 305 2.80 10.39 18.15
C LEU A 305 2.56 10.52 16.64
N ALA A 306 3.59 10.87 15.87
CA ALA A 306 3.48 11.00 14.42
C ALA A 306 3.08 9.68 13.72
N LEU A 307 3.56 8.54 14.22
CA LEU A 307 3.24 7.22 13.66
C LEU A 307 1.83 6.79 14.01
N ILE A 308 1.39 7.00 15.26
CA ILE A 308 0.02 6.67 15.65
C ILE A 308 -0.99 7.58 14.94
N ASP A 309 -0.69 8.87 14.74
CA ASP A 309 -1.56 9.78 13.99
C ASP A 309 -1.70 9.34 12.52
N ALA A 310 -0.59 8.90 11.92
CA ALA A 310 -0.63 8.31 10.58
C ALA A 310 -1.47 7.02 10.55
N VAL A 311 -1.35 6.13 11.55
CA VAL A 311 -2.18 4.91 11.62
C VAL A 311 -3.66 5.25 11.84
N LYS A 312 -3.98 6.22 12.72
CA LYS A 312 -5.35 6.70 12.94
C LYS A 312 -5.95 7.28 11.67
N THR A 313 -5.15 8.01 10.89
CA THR A 313 -5.56 8.52 9.58
C THR A 313 -5.92 7.39 8.61
N GLU A 314 -5.10 6.34 8.53
CA GLU A 314 -5.41 5.19 7.68
C GLU A 314 -6.60 4.37 8.21
N ALA A 315 -6.79 4.27 9.54
CA ALA A 315 -7.96 3.62 10.13
C ALA A 315 -9.24 4.37 9.80
N LEU A 316 -9.24 5.71 9.87
CA LEU A 316 -10.39 6.54 9.49
C LEU A 316 -10.74 6.36 8.01
N LYS A 317 -9.74 6.39 7.12
CA LYS A 317 -9.93 6.10 5.68
C LYS A 317 -10.47 4.69 5.45
N THR A 318 -10.01 3.72 6.22
CA THR A 318 -10.49 2.33 6.14
C THR A 318 -11.95 2.24 6.53
N LEU A 319 -12.36 2.86 7.64
CA LEU A 319 -13.77 2.94 8.04
C LEU A 319 -14.63 3.64 6.98
N ALA A 320 -14.14 4.73 6.39
CA ALA A 320 -14.84 5.40 5.29
C ALA A 320 -15.02 4.48 4.06
N SER A 321 -14.03 3.63 3.76
CA SER A 321 -14.13 2.64 2.68
C SER A 321 -15.13 1.50 2.99
N VAL A 322 -15.27 1.11 4.27
CA VAL A 322 -16.30 0.16 4.73
C VAL A 322 -17.69 0.76 4.56
N VAL A 323 -17.89 2.03 4.94
CA VAL A 323 -19.19 2.71 4.72
C VAL A 323 -19.50 2.81 3.24
N PHE A 324 -18.50 3.13 2.40
CA PHE A 324 -18.66 3.13 0.95
C PHE A 324 -19.11 1.77 0.41
N LEU A 325 -18.64 0.67 1.01
CA LEU A 325 -19.03 -0.68 0.63
C LEU A 325 -20.51 -0.97 0.94
N GLU A 326 -21.01 -0.56 2.10
CA GLU A 326 -22.32 -1.02 2.62
C GLU A 326 -23.43 0.03 2.75
N LYS A 327 -23.18 1.28 2.31
CA LYS A 327 -24.08 2.44 2.20
C LYS A 327 -24.93 2.82 3.43
N ASP A 328 -25.62 1.89 4.11
CA ASP A 328 -26.52 2.15 5.24
C ASP A 328 -26.36 1.18 6.45
N LYS A 329 -25.97 -0.10 6.26
CA LYS A 329 -26.00 -1.10 7.36
C LYS A 329 -24.88 -0.94 8.40
N LYS A 330 -23.65 -0.69 7.97
CA LYS A 330 -22.47 -0.58 8.85
C LYS A 330 -22.25 0.81 9.45
N TYR A 331 -23.01 1.81 9.01
CA TYR A 331 -22.97 3.15 9.61
C TYR A 331 -23.35 3.11 11.09
N VAL A 332 -24.38 2.33 11.44
CA VAL A 332 -24.85 2.16 12.82
C VAL A 332 -23.78 1.52 13.69
N CYS A 333 -23.11 0.46 13.21
CA CYS A 333 -22.01 -0.18 13.93
C CYS A 333 -20.86 0.79 14.20
N ILE A 334 -20.47 1.62 13.22
CA ILE A 334 -19.42 2.62 13.39
C ILE A 334 -19.84 3.72 14.37
N SER A 335 -21.08 4.22 14.26
CA SER A 335 -21.62 5.24 15.16
C SER A 335 -21.65 4.75 16.61
N ILE A 336 -22.16 3.53 16.85
CA ILE A 336 -22.15 2.90 18.17
C ILE A 336 -20.71 2.69 18.65
N ALA A 337 -19.87 2.09 17.81
CA ALA A 337 -18.50 1.79 18.16
C ALA A 337 -17.67 3.03 18.45
N ILE A 338 -18.04 4.23 17.98
CA ILE A 338 -17.41 5.52 18.32
C ILE A 338 -18.03 6.16 19.58
N SER A 339 -19.32 5.93 19.84
CA SER A 339 -20.08 6.61 20.91
C SER A 339 -20.01 5.93 22.30
N VAL A 340 -19.53 4.69 22.40
CA VAL A 340 -19.51 3.94 23.67
C VAL A 340 -18.33 4.37 24.59
N PRO A 341 -18.57 4.71 25.88
CA PRO A 341 -17.51 5.05 26.85
C PRO A 341 -16.75 3.83 27.40
N PHE A 342 -15.56 4.10 27.94
CA PHE A 342 -14.44 3.23 28.38
C PHE A 342 -14.71 1.87 29.08
N ASN A 343 -15.91 1.56 29.58
CA ASN A 343 -16.14 0.40 30.46
C ASN A 343 -17.31 -0.52 30.05
N SER A 344 -17.86 -0.36 28.85
CA SER A 344 -18.99 -1.19 28.39
C SER A 344 -18.60 -2.02 27.18
N THR A 345 -18.79 -3.34 27.29
CA THR A 345 -18.72 -4.29 26.18
C THR A 345 -19.66 -3.85 25.07
N ILE A 346 -19.14 -3.64 23.86
CA ILE A 346 -19.94 -3.30 22.69
C ILE A 346 -20.72 -4.55 22.30
N HIS A 347 -22.05 -4.51 22.44
CA HIS A 347 -22.94 -5.50 21.86
C HIS A 347 -23.52 -4.90 20.57
N PHE A 348 -23.11 -5.44 19.42
CA PHE A 348 -23.79 -5.13 18.18
C PHE A 348 -25.17 -5.79 18.16
N PRO A 349 -26.23 -5.08 17.71
CA PRO A 349 -27.51 -5.72 17.45
C PRO A 349 -27.37 -6.74 16.30
N PRO A 350 -28.21 -7.79 16.29
CA PRO A 350 -28.16 -8.86 15.28
C PRO A 350 -28.42 -8.39 13.84
#